data_AF-A0A1D6F499-F1
#
_entry.id   AF-A0A1D6F499-F1
#
_cell.length_a   1.000
_cell.length_b   1.000
_cell.length_c   1.000
_cell.angle_alpha   90.00
_cell.angle_beta   90.00
_cell.angle_gamma   90.00
#
_symmetry.space_group_name_H-M   'P 1'
#
loop_
_entity.id
_entity.type
_entity.pdbx_description
1 polymer ?
#
loop_
_entity_poly.entity_id
_entity_poly.type
_entity_poly.pdbx_seq_one_letter_code
_entity_poly.pdbx_strand_id
1 'polypeptide(L)'
;MKDKTLQYLESLVGWGRDVLDILARYIVDELKDKSNIEVEPSSWTVVSESLPLQQNGWDCGMFMLKYIDFHSRGIKPSFSQEHMMYFRKRIAKEIMALRAD
;
A
#
# COMPACT_ATOMS: atom_id res chain seq x y z
N MET A 1 11.10 -3.28 -9.94
CA MET A 1 11.19 -2.40 -8.74
C MET A 1 12.36 -1.47 -8.94
N LYS A 2 12.12 -0.17 -9.18
CA LYS A 2 13.20 0.78 -9.52
C LYS A 2 14.15 1.03 -8.34
N ASP A 3 13.63 1.03 -7.11
CA ASP A 3 14.41 1.44 -5.92
C ASP A 3 14.67 0.29 -4.92
N LYS A 4 14.21 -0.94 -5.21
CA LYS A 4 14.26 -2.10 -4.28
C LYS A 4 13.85 -1.73 -2.85
N THR A 5 12.74 -1.00 -2.71
CA THR A 5 12.20 -0.58 -1.42
C THR A 5 10.97 -1.41 -1.05
N LEU A 6 10.75 -1.58 0.25
CA LEU A 6 9.52 -2.11 0.83
C LEU A 6 8.97 -1.09 1.83
N GLN A 7 7.66 -0.90 1.80
CA GLN A 7 6.97 0.08 2.63
C GLN A 7 5.68 -0.53 3.16
N TYR A 8 5.44 -0.37 4.46
CA TYR A 8 4.21 -0.78 5.11
C TYR A 8 3.36 0.47 5.37
N LEU A 9 2.18 0.53 4.75
CA LEU A 9 1.27 1.67 4.84
C LEU A 9 0.07 1.30 5.71
N GLU A 10 -0.01 1.88 6.90
CA GLU A 10 -1.03 1.58 7.90
C GLU A 10 -1.69 2.86 8.39
N SER A 11 -3.01 2.84 8.52
CA SER A 11 -3.81 4.00 8.95
C SER A 11 -4.17 3.96 10.44
N LEU A 12 -4.06 2.81 11.11
CA LEU A 12 -4.11 2.65 12.57
C LEU A 12 -2.73 2.24 13.09
N VAL A 13 -1.99 3.20 13.64
CA VAL A 13 -0.67 3.08 14.28
C VAL A 13 -0.25 1.63 14.58
N GLY A 14 0.48 1.03 13.64
CA GLY A 14 0.95 -0.35 13.71
C GLY A 14 2.24 -0.49 12.90
N TRP A 15 3.22 -1.19 13.47
CA TRP A 15 4.49 -1.48 12.79
C TRP A 15 4.42 -2.87 12.15
N GLY A 16 4.28 -2.94 10.83
CA GLY A 16 4.22 -4.18 10.07
C GLY A 16 5.58 -4.75 9.65
N ARG A 17 6.61 -4.67 10.51
CA ARG A 17 7.97 -5.10 10.13
C ARG A 17 8.02 -6.58 9.73
N ASP A 18 7.36 -7.44 10.50
CA ASP A 18 7.29 -8.87 10.22
C ASP A 18 6.62 -9.15 8.85
N VAL A 19 5.63 -8.32 8.47
CA VAL A 19 4.97 -8.41 7.17
C VAL A 19 5.95 -8.10 6.04
N LEU A 20 6.82 -7.10 6.23
CA LEU A 20 7.83 -6.74 5.23
C LEU A 20 8.91 -7.83 5.10
N ASP A 21 9.31 -8.47 6.20
CA ASP A 21 10.27 -9.58 6.18
C ASP A 21 9.70 -10.80 5.44
N ILE A 22 8.43 -11.14 5.71
CA ILE A 22 7.71 -12.21 5.00
C ILE A 22 7.57 -11.88 3.51
N LEU A 23 7.22 -10.64 3.18
CA LEU A 23 7.08 -10.20 1.79
C LEU A 23 8.42 -10.22 1.04
N ALA A 24 9.52 -9.80 1.69
CA ALA A 24 10.86 -9.88 1.11
C ALA A 24 11.25 -11.33 0.81
N ARG A 25 10.98 -12.26 1.74
CA ARG A 25 11.19 -13.70 1.54
C ARG A 25 10.37 -14.21 0.35
N TYR A 26 9.08 -13.87 0.29
CA TYR A 26 8.21 -14.28 -0.80
C TYR A 26 8.76 -13.84 -2.17
N ILE A 27 9.20 -12.59 -2.30
CA ILE A 27 9.75 -12.06 -3.54
C ILE A 27 11.02 -12.84 -3.96
N VAL A 28 11.89 -13.16 -3.01
CA VAL A 28 13.11 -13.95 -3.27
C VAL A 28 12.75 -15.35 -3.77
N ASP A 29 11.81 -16.01 -3.10
CA ASP A 29 11.40 -17.37 -3.44
C ASP A 29 10.70 -17.41 -4.82
N GLU A 30 9.83 -16.43 -5.12
CA GLU A 30 9.15 -16.29 -6.42
C GLU A 30 10.14 -16.02 -7.57
N LEU A 31 11.15 -15.18 -7.35
CA LEU A 31 12.19 -14.90 -8.36
C LEU A 31 13.06 -16.13 -8.66
N LYS A 32 13.37 -16.92 -7.63
CA LYS A 32 14.08 -18.18 -7.79
C LYS A 32 13.24 -19.18 -8.57
N ASP A 33 11.98 -19.36 -8.20
CA ASP A 33 11.08 -20.35 -8.83
C ASP A 33 10.75 -20.00 -10.29
N LYS A 34 10.40 -18.74 -10.57
CA LYS A 34 9.89 -18.34 -11.90
C LYS A 34 10.97 -17.90 -12.87
N SER A 35 12.12 -17.43 -12.39
CA SER A 35 13.15 -16.80 -13.22
C SER A 35 14.56 -17.32 -12.96
N ASN A 36 14.75 -18.24 -12.01
CA ASN A 36 16.07 -18.73 -11.58
C ASN A 36 17.04 -17.60 -11.19
N ILE A 37 16.49 -16.49 -10.66
CA ILE A 37 17.26 -15.34 -10.19
C ILE A 37 17.46 -15.49 -8.69
N GLU A 38 18.72 -15.52 -8.25
CA GLU A 38 19.06 -15.53 -6.83
C GLU A 38 19.34 -14.11 -6.33
N VAL A 39 18.64 -13.73 -5.27
CA VAL A 39 18.72 -12.41 -4.64
C VAL A 39 18.65 -12.56 -3.12
N GLU A 40 19.44 -11.75 -2.43
CA GLU A 40 19.45 -11.75 -0.96
C GLU A 40 18.22 -10.98 -0.40
N PRO A 41 17.46 -11.53 0.56
CA PRO A 41 16.33 -10.85 1.20
C PRO A 41 16.70 -9.52 1.86
N SER A 42 17.94 -9.37 2.31
CA SER A 42 18.47 -8.13 2.91
C SER A 42 18.73 -7.02 1.88
N SER A 43 18.55 -7.29 0.59
CA SER A 43 18.77 -6.30 -0.48
C SER A 43 17.66 -5.25 -0.60
N TRP A 44 16.55 -5.39 0.13
CA TRP A 44 15.46 -4.42 0.14
C TRP A 44 15.57 -3.43 1.30
N THR A 45 15.43 -2.14 0.98
CA THR A 45 15.41 -1.07 1.98
C THR A 45 13.98 -0.87 2.50
N VAL A 46 13.79 -0.97 3.82
CA VAL A 46 12.52 -0.64 4.47
C VAL A 46 12.42 0.88 4.63
N VAL A 47 11.36 1.47 4.07
CA VAL A 47 11.10 2.91 4.14
C VAL A 47 9.90 3.18 5.04
N SER A 48 9.99 4.23 5.86
CA SER A 48 8.89 4.75 6.67
C SER A 48 8.64 6.21 6.30
N GLU A 49 7.38 6.55 6.06
CA GLU A 49 6.95 7.90 5.72
C GLU A 49 5.82 8.35 6.64
N SER A 50 5.67 9.66 6.83
CA SER A 50 4.51 10.23 7.50
C SER A 50 3.27 10.03 6.63
N LEU A 51 2.23 9.41 7.19
CA LEU A 51 0.97 9.12 6.50
C LEU A 51 -0.20 9.82 7.21
N PRO A 52 -1.24 10.22 6.47
CA PRO A 52 -2.54 10.55 7.04
C PRO A 52 -3.06 9.38 7.89
N LEU A 53 -3.44 9.62 9.14
CA LEU A 53 -3.97 8.55 10.01
C LEU A 53 -5.50 8.60 10.07
N GLN A 54 -6.13 7.44 10.21
CA GLN A 54 -7.58 7.37 10.45
C GLN A 54 -7.91 7.70 11.91
N GLN A 55 -9.11 8.22 12.15
CA GLN A 55 -9.58 8.63 13.49
C GLN A 55 -10.83 7.83 13.93
N ASN A 56 -11.16 6.74 13.22
CA ASN A 56 -12.27 5.86 13.55
C ASN A 56 -11.93 4.39 13.25
N GLY A 57 -12.87 3.47 13.49
CA GLY A 57 -12.67 2.02 13.32
C GLY A 57 -13.12 1.43 11.97
N TRP A 58 -13.56 2.23 11.00
CA TRP A 58 -14.23 1.74 9.78
C TRP A 58 -13.69 2.31 8.48
N ASP A 59 -12.78 3.29 8.52
CA ASP A 59 -12.16 3.93 7.34
C ASP A 59 -10.86 3.28 6.86
N CYS A 60 -10.34 2.23 7.50
CA CYS A 60 -9.07 1.59 7.08
C CYS A 60 -9.04 1.19 5.60
N GLY A 61 -10.13 0.61 5.08
CA GLY A 61 -10.24 0.28 3.66
C GLY A 61 -10.23 1.52 2.76
N MET A 62 -10.77 2.65 3.22
CA MET A 62 -10.74 3.90 2.46
C MET A 62 -9.32 4.50 2.44
N PHE A 63 -8.62 4.50 3.57
CA PHE A 63 -7.23 4.93 3.63
C PHE A 63 -6.34 4.05 2.75
N MET A 64 -6.51 2.73 2.78
CA MET A 64 -5.81 1.80 1.89
C MET A 64 -6.01 2.16 0.41
N LEU A 65 -7.26 2.36 -0.03
CA LEU A 65 -7.56 2.74 -1.41
C LEU A 65 -6.91 4.08 -1.80
N LYS A 66 -6.92 5.06 -0.89
CA LYS A 66 -6.28 6.35 -1.14
C LYS A 66 -4.76 6.26 -1.12
N TYR A 67 -4.16 5.45 -0.26
CA TYR A 67 -2.73 5.17 -0.31
C TYR A 67 -2.33 4.61 -1.67
N ILE A 68 -3.04 3.59 -2.17
CA ILE A 68 -2.80 2.98 -3.49
C ILE A 68 -2.93 4.04 -4.61
N ASP A 69 -3.99 4.83 -4.60
CA ASP A 69 -4.23 5.87 -5.61
C ASP A 69 -3.11 6.92 -5.65
N PHE A 70 -2.62 7.41 -4.51
CA PHE A 70 -1.51 8.36 -4.48
C PHE A 70 -0.17 7.73 -4.88
N HIS A 71 0.16 6.55 -4.33
CA HIS A 71 1.45 5.88 -4.60
C HIS A 71 1.57 5.42 -6.06
N SER A 72 0.48 4.91 -6.66
CA SER A 72 0.45 4.50 -8.08
C SER A 72 0.77 5.65 -9.05
N ARG A 73 0.56 6.90 -8.63
CA ARG A 73 0.87 8.12 -9.38
C ARG A 73 2.22 8.74 -8.99
N GLY A 74 2.96 8.13 -8.05
CA GLY A 74 4.23 8.64 -7.55
C GLY A 74 4.11 9.97 -6.78
N ILE A 75 2.95 10.23 -6.17
CA ILE A 75 2.69 11.44 -5.38
C ILE A 75 2.46 11.11 -3.91
N LYS A 76 2.88 12.02 -3.02
CA LYS A 76 2.70 11.85 -1.58
C LYS A 76 1.21 11.96 -1.19
N PRO A 77 0.71 11.07 -0.31
CA PRO A 77 -0.64 11.18 0.23
C PRO A 77 -0.94 12.59 0.76
N SER A 78 -1.94 13.25 0.18
CA SER A 78 -2.38 14.59 0.56
C SER A 78 -3.89 14.56 0.79
N PHE A 79 -4.29 13.95 1.90
CA PHE A 79 -5.68 13.87 2.37
C PHE A 79 -5.70 13.68 3.88
N SER A 80 -6.90 13.67 4.46
CA SER A 80 -7.13 13.51 5.90
C SER A 80 -8.44 12.77 6.14
N GLN A 81 -8.74 12.49 7.41
CA GLN A 81 -10.01 11.93 7.85
C GLN A 81 -11.24 12.71 7.36
N GLU A 82 -11.15 14.04 7.19
CA GLU A 82 -12.28 14.88 6.78
C GLU A 82 -12.78 14.56 5.36
N HIS A 83 -11.93 13.96 4.54
CA HIS A 83 -12.22 13.62 3.15
C HIS A 83 -12.94 12.28 2.99
N MET A 84 -12.98 11.44 4.04
CA MET A 84 -13.46 10.05 3.92
C MET A 84 -14.91 9.95 3.47
N MET A 85 -15.78 10.86 3.91
CA MET A 85 -17.18 10.88 3.47
C MET A 85 -17.31 11.14 1.97
N TYR A 86 -16.50 12.08 1.45
CA TYR A 86 -16.46 12.36 0.01
C TYR A 86 -15.89 11.16 -0.77
N PHE A 87 -14.76 10.61 -0.32
CA PHE A 87 -14.14 9.47 -0.99
C PHE A 87 -15.04 8.24 -1.03
N ARG A 88 -15.81 7.95 0.03
CA ARG A 88 -16.77 6.84 0.02
C ARG A 88 -17.80 6.99 -1.09
N LYS A 89 -18.42 8.18 -1.21
CA LYS A 89 -19.39 8.48 -2.27
C LYS A 89 -18.76 8.41 -3.66
N ARG A 90 -17.54 8.94 -3.79
CA ARG A 90 -16.80 8.95 -5.05
C ARG A 90 -16.45 7.54 -5.50
N ILE A 91 -15.87 6.72 -4.63
CA ILE A 91 -15.46 5.35 -4.97
C ILE A 91 -16.70 4.50 -5.31
N ALA A 92 -17.81 4.65 -4.58
CA ALA A 92 -19.06 3.99 -4.95
C ALA A 92 -19.52 4.36 -6.37
N LYS A 93 -19.47 5.65 -6.72
CA LYS A 93 -19.78 6.12 -8.08
C LYS A 93 -18.79 5.57 -9.13
N GLU A 94 -17.50 5.54 -8.81
CA GLU A 94 -16.45 5.01 -9.70
C GLU A 94 -16.69 3.52 -9.96
N ILE A 95 -16.96 2.71 -8.92
CA ILE A 95 -17.28 1.29 -9.05
C ILE A 95 -18.53 1.07 -9.90
N MET A 96 -19.61 1.83 -9.65
CA MET A 96 -20.85 1.71 -10.43
C MET A 96 -20.68 2.11 -11.91
N ALA A 97 -19.67 2.92 -12.22
CA ALA A 97 -19.35 3.31 -13.59
C ALA A 97 -18.47 2.29 -14.32
N LEU A 98 -17.80 1.39 -13.59
CA LEU A 98 -17.07 0.28 -14.19
C LEU A 98 -18.09 -0.69 -14.80
N ARG A 99 -17.93 -0.99 -16.08
CA ARG A 99 -18.63 -2.09 -16.73
C ARG A 99 -17.78 -3.34 -16.55
N ALA A 100 -18.40 -4.40 -16.05
CA ALA A 100 -17.86 -5.73 -16.25
C ALA A 100 -18.19 -6.09 -17.71
N ASP A 101 -17.16 -6.17 -18.54
CA ASP A 101 -17.27 -6.75 -19.88
C ASP A 101 -17.39 -8.28 -19.78
#